data_AF-A0A5K1I7L4-F1
#
_entry.id   AF-A0A5K1I7L4-F1
#
_cell.length_a   1.000
_cell.length_b   1.000
_cell.length_c   1.000
_cell.angle_alpha   90.00
_cell.angle_beta   90.00
_cell.angle_gamma   90.00
#
_symmetry.space_group_name_H-M   'P 1'
#
loop_
_entity.id
_entity.type
_entity.pdbx_description
1 polymer ?
#
loop_
_entity_poly.entity_id
_entity_poly.type
_entity_poly.pdbx_seq_one_letter_code
_entity_poly.pdbx_strand_id
1 'polypeptide(L)' 'MSINSLISTSANDCRITLEGELSSNPARAARIAIELLEQLQGMEGQASRRKVTAAILRKAAKALEVGS' A
#
# COMPACT_ATOMS: atom_id res chain seq x y z
N MET A 1 1.59 12.47 2.56
CA MET A 1 2.56 11.35 2.59
C MET A 1 3.03 11.11 1.16
N SER A 2 4.32 10.92 0.94
CA SER A 2 4.89 10.74 -0.40
C SER A 2 5.23 9.27 -0.66
N ILE A 3 5.04 8.78 -1.89
CA ILE A 3 5.38 7.39 -2.26
C ILE A 3 6.86 7.12 -2.04
N ASN A 4 7.73 8.08 -2.38
CA ASN A 4 9.17 7.95 -2.20
C ASN A 4 9.57 7.63 -0.75
N SER A 5 8.86 8.18 0.25
CA SER A 5 9.10 7.82 1.66
C SER A 5 8.68 6.39 2.01
N LEU A 6 7.68 5.83 1.32
CA LEU A 6 7.26 4.44 1.49
C LEU A 6 8.21 3.44 0.81
N ILE A 7 8.95 3.88 -0.20
CA ILE A 7 9.97 3.06 -0.88
C ILE A 7 11.26 3.03 -0.06
N SER A 8 11.67 4.17 0.49
CA SER A 8 12.92 4.32 1.25
C SER A 8 12.86 3.82 2.70
N THR A 9 11.67 3.65 3.28
CA THR A 9 11.49 3.16 4.65
C THR A 9 11.58 1.63 4.75
N SER A 10 11.52 1.04 5.95
CA SER A 10 11.44 -0.41 6.11
C SER A 10 10.12 -0.98 5.54
N ALA A 11 10.12 -2.26 5.14
CA ALA A 11 8.88 -2.89 4.66
C ALA A 11 7.80 -2.94 5.76
N ASN A 12 8.20 -2.96 7.03
CA ASN A 12 7.29 -2.96 8.18
C ASN A 12 6.66 -1.58 8.40
N ASP A 13 7.44 -0.50 8.30
CA ASP A 13 6.91 0.86 8.42
C ASP A 13 5.98 1.21 7.26
N CYS A 14 6.34 0.74 6.05
CA CYS A 14 5.46 0.82 4.89
C CYS A 14 4.11 0.13 5.17
N ARG A 15 4.13 -1.04 5.80
CA ARG A 15 2.91 -1.75 6.19
C ARG A 15 2.10 -0.96 7.22
N ILE A 16 2.72 -0.56 8.33
CA ILE A 16 2.04 0.16 9.43
C ILE A 16 1.36 1.41 8.90
N THR A 17 2.07 2.17 8.07
CA THR A 17 1.50 3.37 7.44
C THR A 17 0.26 3.03 6.60
N LEU A 18 0.39 2.05 5.71
CA LEU A 18 -0.69 1.69 4.80
C LEU A 18 -1.89 1.08 5.56
N GLU A 19 -1.68 0.39 6.67
CA GLU A 19 -2.75 -0.11 7.56
C GLU A 19 -3.43 1.04 8.32
N GLY A 20 -2.68 2.06 8.75
CA GLY A 20 -3.24 3.27 9.35
C GLY A 20 -4.10 4.06 8.37
N GLU A 21 -3.63 4.22 7.13
CA GLU A 21 -4.40 4.89 6.08
C GLU A 21 -5.64 4.07 5.68
N LEU A 22 -5.52 2.74 5.58
CA LEU A 22 -6.64 1.84 5.30
C LEU A 22 -7.77 1.99 6.32
N SER A 23 -7.43 2.10 7.60
CA SER A 23 -8.40 2.22 8.69
C SER A 23 -9.13 3.56 8.66
N SER A 24 -8.49 4.60 8.14
CA SER A 24 -9.02 5.97 8.14
C SER A 24 -9.73 6.33 6.83
N ASN A 25 -9.17 5.90 5.70
CA ASN A 25 -9.66 6.18 4.36
C ASN A 25 -9.26 5.04 3.39
N PRO A 26 -10.10 4.01 3.25
CA PRO A 26 -9.84 2.89 2.36
C PRO A 26 -9.59 3.30 0.90
N ALA A 27 -10.31 4.30 0.38
CA ALA A 27 -10.14 4.78 -1.00
C ALA A 27 -8.77 5.41 -1.24
N ARG A 28 -8.24 6.12 -0.24
CA ARG A 28 -6.90 6.70 -0.31
C ARG A 28 -5.82 5.64 -0.16
N ALA A 29 -6.00 4.68 0.76
CA ALA A 29 -5.09 3.56 0.90
C ALA A 29 -4.99 2.72 -0.38
N ALA A 30 -6.11 2.48 -1.07
CA ALA A 30 -6.12 1.79 -2.37
C ALA A 30 -5.30 2.56 -3.42
N ARG A 31 -5.51 3.88 -3.55
CA ARG A 31 -4.75 4.73 -4.49
C ARG A 31 -3.25 4.69 -4.22
N ILE A 32 -2.83 4.91 -2.97
CA ILE A 32 -1.41 4.88 -2.60
C ILE A 32 -0.81 3.49 -2.86
N ALA A 33 -1.56 2.41 -2.58
CA ALA A 33 -1.09 1.06 -2.81
C ALA A 33 -0.90 0.75 -4.31
N ILE A 34 -1.78 1.26 -5.19
CA ILE A 34 -1.63 1.13 -6.64
C ILE A 34 -0.36 1.86 -7.10
N GLU A 35 -0.23 3.15 -6.77
CA GLU A 35 0.91 3.95 -7.21
C GLU A 35 2.24 3.38 -6.68
N LEU A 36 2.25 2.84 -5.44
CA LEU A 36 3.43 2.19 -4.89
C LEU A 36 3.75 0.87 -5.61
N LEU A 37 2.75 0.08 -6.03
CA LEU A 37 3.01 -1.14 -6.80
C LEU A 37 3.58 -0.82 -8.18
N GLU A 38 3.11 0.24 -8.84
CA GLU A 38 3.65 0.73 -10.11
C GLU A 38 5.12 1.11 -9.97
N GLN A 39 5.48 1.84 -8.91
CA GLN A 39 6.89 2.22 -8.69
C GLN A 39 7.78 1.03 -8.31
N LEU A 40 7.25 0.04 -7.59
CA LEU A 40 8.01 -1.16 -7.23
C LEU A 40 8.12 -2.17 -8.38
N GLN A 41 7.45 -1.94 -9.50
CA GLN A 41 7.52 -2.78 -10.69
C GLN A 41 8.93 -2.70 -11.29
N GLY A 42 9.53 -3.85 -11.57
CA GLY A 42 10.89 -3.92 -12.10
C GLY A 42 12.02 -3.67 -11.09
N MET A 43 11.72 -3.25 -9.85
CA MET A 43 12.74 -3.10 -8.81
C MET A 43 13.15 -4.47 -8.23
N GLU A 44 14.42 -4.84 -8.38
CA GLU A 44 14.98 -6.03 -7.73
C GLU A 44 15.03 -5.87 -6.20
N GLY A 45 14.95 -6.98 -5.47
CA GLY A 45 14.98 -6.97 -3.99
C GLY A 45 13.71 -6.47 -3.28
N GLN A 46 12.74 -5.87 -3.98
CA GLN A 46 11.52 -5.31 -3.39
C GLN A 46 10.34 -6.29 -3.28
N ALA A 47 10.58 -7.60 -3.38
CA ALA A 47 9.51 -8.61 -3.41
C ALA A 47 8.61 -8.58 -2.16
N SER A 48 9.19 -8.42 -0.97
CA SER A 48 8.42 -8.32 0.28
C SER A 48 7.52 -7.09 0.32
N ARG A 49 8.01 -5.95 -0.17
CA ARG A 49 7.24 -4.71 -0.21
C ARG A 49 6.06 -4.83 -1.17
N ARG A 50 6.27 -5.40 -2.37
CA ARG A 50 5.18 -5.70 -3.31
C ARG A 50 4.10 -6.59 -2.69
N LYS A 51 4.49 -7.64 -1.95
CA LYS A 51 3.53 -8.52 -1.26
C LYS A 51 2.70 -7.77 -0.23
N VAL A 52 3.33 -6.95 0.60
CA VAL A 52 2.65 -6.11 1.60
C VAL A 52 1.68 -5.15 0.93
N THR A 53 2.14 -4.39 -0.07
CA THR A 53 1.32 -3.39 -0.75
C THR A 53 0.10 -4.04 -1.44
N ALA A 54 0.29 -5.18 -2.11
CA ALA A 54 -0.80 -5.93 -2.73
C ALA A 54 -1.82 -6.45 -1.69
N ALA A 55 -1.36 -6.86 -0.51
CA ALA A 55 -2.26 -7.27 0.57
C ALA A 55 -3.12 -6.10 1.08
N ILE A 56 -2.54 -4.91 1.23
CA ILE A 56 -3.31 -3.71 1.60
C ILE A 56 -4.32 -3.34 0.53
N LEU A 57 -3.92 -3.36 -0.75
CA LEU A 57 -4.83 -3.05 -1.86
C LEU A 57 -6.08 -3.95 -1.83
N ARG A 58 -5.90 -5.26 -1.60
CA ARG A 58 -7.03 -6.19 -1.46
C ARG A 58 -7.93 -5.87 -0.28
N LYS A 59 -7.33 -5.54 0.89
CA LYS A 59 -8.11 -5.14 2.07
C LYS A 59 -8.90 -3.84 1.81
N ALA A 60 -8.27 -2.87 1.15
CA ALA A 60 -8.88 -1.61 0.78
C ALA A 60 -10.05 -1.80 -0.19
N ALA A 61 -9.84 -2.59 -1.25
CA ALA A 61 -10.89 -2.94 -2.22
C ALA A 61 -12.11 -3.58 -1.52
N LYS A 62 -11.88 -4.56 -0.64
CA LYS A 62 -12.94 -5.20 0.13
C LYS A 62 -13.68 -4.22 1.05
N ALA A 63 -12.97 -3.30 1.70
CA ALA A 63 -13.59 -2.29 2.55
C ALA A 63 -14.47 -1.32 1.74
N LEU A 64 -14.09 -1.01 0.49
CA LEU A 64 -14.88 -0.18 -0.42
C LEU A 64 -16.14 -0.90 -0.91
N GLU A 65 -16.05 -2.21 -1.19
CA GLU A 65 -17.22 -3.02 -1.57
C GLU A 65 -18.29 -3.07 -0.47
N VAL A 66 -17.88 -3.15 0.81
CA VAL A 66 -18.81 -3.20 1.96
C VAL A 66 -19.42 -1.83 2.27
N GLY A 67 -18.74 -0.74 1.90
CA GLY A 67 -19.22 0.63 2.11
C GLY A 67 -20.00 1.24 0.94
N SER A 68 -20.26 0.49 -0.13
CA SER A 68 -20.96 0.93 -1.35
C SER A 68 -22.42 0.51 -1.38
#